data_AF-A0A812JEA3-F1
#
_entry.id   AF-A0A812JEA3-F1
#
_cell.length_a   1.000
_cell.length_b   1.000
_cell.length_c   1.000
_cell.angle_alpha   90.00
_cell.angle_beta   90.00
_cell.angle_gamma   90.00
#
_symmetry.space_group_name_H-M   'P 1'
#
loop_
_entity.id
_entity.type
_entity.pdbx_description
1 polymer ?
#
loop_
_entity_poly.entity_id
_entity_poly.type
_entity_poly.pdbx_seq_one_letter_code
_entity_poly.pdbx_strand_id
1 'polypeptide(L)'
;MTVRGRTNAVVVLEPLAADDSETCVRVLAETLPAQALAQVQFVRVDNPSQKFWEQLRVICPNLQVLALDPVHLAMTYEFASSRKRTPGSSMLRRILQKFTAVESAHTAEQWGRVFTGSDGRVLSREEEMLRNHIENRSMRLRDAEHILAQINSEIPFFVRVDFIRAIAALCAVYSHEVIRVAPGPNRQVYKLLHSATAVNRAEWYFNNTRLQHMLEARRLPLLPTGTTSNESLRREINVWFRETFKLHQTSLRLKLQVLKLAKNLSHNSALYRPTTRQMKHAELLARASARPLWSYVEWQNWCRELAHDKMPDKADLPLYRERKRQQAVVKKAACKKPAASPQTRKKVHRTPHTLKRKDTLRRAGARGHMRP
;
A
#
# COMPACT_ATOMS: atom_id res chain seq x y z
N MET A 1 -9.58 9.59 4.83
CA MET A 1 -10.21 8.26 4.71
C MET A 1 -9.93 7.68 3.34
N THR A 2 -9.52 6.42 3.30
CA THR A 2 -9.34 5.64 2.07
C THR A 2 -10.13 4.35 2.21
N VAL A 3 -11.01 4.07 1.25
CA VAL A 3 -11.84 2.85 1.24
C VAL A 3 -11.67 2.15 -0.10
N ARG A 4 -11.37 0.86 -0.03
CA ARG A 4 -11.16 0.00 -1.20
C ARG A 4 -12.29 -1.01 -1.28
N GLY A 5 -12.88 -1.13 -2.46
CA GLY A 5 -13.88 -2.15 -2.74
C GLY A 5 -13.23 -3.51 -2.93
N ARG A 6 -14.05 -4.57 -2.97
CA ARG A 6 -13.61 -5.96 -3.18
C ARG A 6 -12.73 -6.15 -4.43
N THR A 7 -12.94 -5.34 -5.47
CA THR A 7 -12.18 -5.41 -6.72
C THR A 7 -10.89 -4.59 -6.69
N ASN A 8 -10.52 -4.00 -5.55
CA ASN A 8 -9.49 -2.97 -5.47
C ASN A 8 -9.86 -1.68 -6.23
N ALA A 9 -11.15 -1.32 -6.32
CA ALA A 9 -11.58 0.02 -6.72
C ALA A 9 -11.40 1.03 -5.58
N VAL A 10 -11.11 2.32 -5.88
CA VAL A 10 -11.10 3.39 -4.86
C VAL A 10 -12.53 3.89 -4.69
N VAL A 11 -13.22 3.38 -3.67
CA VAL A 11 -14.64 3.68 -3.43
C VAL A 11 -14.79 5.02 -2.71
N VAL A 12 -13.93 5.27 -1.72
CA VAL A 12 -13.84 6.57 -1.01
C VAL A 12 -12.39 7.01 -0.90
N LEU A 13 -12.16 8.30 -1.15
CA LEU A 13 -10.89 8.97 -0.98
C LEU A 13 -11.17 10.42 -0.59
N GLU A 14 -11.30 10.66 0.71
CA GLU A 14 -11.75 11.95 1.26
C GLU A 14 -10.83 12.40 2.41
N PRO A 15 -10.62 13.71 2.59
CA PRO A 15 -9.89 14.21 3.75
C PRO A 15 -10.75 14.07 5.00
N LEU A 16 -10.16 13.61 6.10
CA LEU A 16 -10.83 13.59 7.41
C LEU A 16 -10.20 14.63 8.33
N ALA A 17 -11.03 15.27 9.16
CA ALA A 17 -10.57 16.13 10.24
C ALA A 17 -10.11 15.30 11.45
N ALA A 18 -10.74 14.16 11.69
CA ALA A 18 -10.44 13.23 12.77
C ALA A 18 -10.63 11.78 12.29
N ASP A 19 -9.87 10.85 12.89
CA ASP A 19 -9.91 9.42 12.61
C ASP A 19 -10.76 8.67 13.66
N ASP A 20 -11.92 9.24 13.98
CA ASP A 20 -12.91 8.64 14.88
C ASP A 20 -14.05 7.98 14.10
N SER A 21 -14.76 7.05 14.78
CA SER A 21 -15.80 6.24 14.15
C SER A 21 -16.97 7.08 13.61
N GLU A 22 -17.35 8.16 14.29
CA GLU A 22 -18.48 9.00 13.91
C GLU A 22 -18.16 9.80 12.65
N THR A 23 -16.96 10.39 12.60
CA THR A 23 -16.46 11.08 11.42
C THR A 23 -16.34 10.12 10.23
N CYS A 24 -15.86 8.89 10.43
CA CYS A 24 -15.78 7.89 9.37
C CYS A 24 -17.15 7.51 8.81
N VAL A 25 -18.12 7.21 9.69
CA VAL A 25 -19.48 6.82 9.31
C VAL A 25 -20.21 7.95 8.59
N ARG A 26 -20.12 9.19 9.09
CA ARG A 26 -20.69 10.37 8.44
C ARG A 26 -20.17 10.53 7.02
N VAL A 27 -18.84 10.47 6.83
CA VAL A 27 -18.25 10.64 5.50
C VAL A 27 -18.63 9.49 4.56
N LEU A 28 -18.75 8.25 5.06
CA LEU A 28 -19.25 7.14 4.26
C LEU A 28 -20.69 7.39 3.78
N ALA A 29 -21.57 7.84 4.67
CA ALA A 29 -22.97 8.14 4.35
C ALA A 29 -23.11 9.30 3.35
N GLU A 30 -22.29 10.34 3.47
CA GLU A 30 -22.28 11.49 2.56
C GLU A 30 -21.68 11.14 1.18
N THR A 31 -20.71 10.23 1.12
CA THR A 31 -19.96 9.93 -0.11
C THR A 31 -20.57 8.81 -0.95
N LEU A 32 -21.27 7.86 -0.32
CA LEU A 32 -21.76 6.66 -0.99
C LEU A 32 -23.30 6.62 -1.04
N PRO A 33 -23.89 6.26 -2.18
CA PRO A 33 -25.32 6.05 -2.27
C PRO A 33 -25.79 4.96 -1.28
N ALA A 34 -26.99 5.13 -0.72
CA ALA A 34 -27.58 4.16 0.22
C ALA A 34 -27.65 2.74 -0.37
N GLN A 35 -27.91 2.60 -1.67
CA GLN A 35 -27.91 1.33 -2.38
C GLN A 35 -26.53 0.64 -2.38
N ALA A 36 -25.45 1.41 -2.44
CA ALA A 36 -24.09 0.87 -2.35
C ALA A 36 -23.75 0.45 -0.92
N LEU A 37 -24.16 1.25 0.07
CA LEU A 37 -23.96 0.93 1.49
C LEU A 37 -24.76 -0.32 1.91
N ALA A 38 -25.97 -0.51 1.36
CA ALA A 38 -26.75 -1.71 1.55
C ALA A 38 -26.08 -2.98 1.00
N GLN A 39 -25.11 -2.88 0.08
CA GLN A 39 -24.38 -4.05 -0.43
C GLN A 39 -23.20 -4.45 0.48
N VAL A 40 -22.84 -3.63 1.46
CA VAL A 40 -21.67 -3.86 2.32
C VAL A 40 -22.00 -4.93 3.35
N GLN A 41 -21.35 -6.09 3.21
CA GLN A 41 -21.46 -7.22 4.14
C GLN A 41 -20.27 -7.35 5.08
N PHE A 42 -19.09 -6.92 4.64
CA PHE A 42 -17.85 -7.14 5.36
C PHE A 42 -16.98 -5.89 5.34
N VAL A 43 -16.42 -5.52 6.48
CA VAL A 43 -15.56 -4.36 6.64
C VAL A 43 -14.31 -4.75 7.42
N ARG A 44 -13.14 -4.35 6.92
CA ARG A 44 -11.85 -4.46 7.63
C ARG A 44 -11.36 -3.07 8.01
N VAL A 45 -10.95 -2.89 9.27
CA VAL A 45 -10.46 -1.62 9.82
C VAL A 45 -9.25 -1.83 10.71
N ASP A 46 -8.48 -0.76 10.91
CA ASP A 46 -7.26 -0.74 11.71
C ASP A 46 -7.57 -0.72 13.23
N ASN A 47 -8.74 -0.18 13.58
CA ASN A 47 -9.17 -0.01 14.97
C ASN A 47 -10.68 -0.22 15.14
N PRO A 48 -11.17 -1.47 15.13
CA PRO A 48 -12.57 -1.77 15.36
C PRO A 48 -12.95 -1.54 16.83
N SER A 49 -14.20 -1.19 17.05
CA SER A 49 -14.80 -1.04 18.37
C SER A 49 -16.29 -1.35 18.28
N GLN A 50 -16.92 -1.64 19.43
CA GLN A 50 -18.37 -1.82 19.50
C GLN A 50 -19.11 -0.59 18.97
N LYS A 51 -18.71 0.61 19.41
CA LYS A 51 -19.27 1.87 18.91
C LYS A 51 -19.18 1.95 17.38
N PHE A 52 -18.04 1.59 16.79
CA PHE A 52 -17.88 1.66 15.33
C PHE A 52 -18.73 0.62 14.60
N TRP A 53 -18.86 -0.59 15.15
CA TRP A 53 -19.77 -1.62 14.65
C TRP A 53 -21.22 -1.13 14.63
N GLU A 54 -21.72 -0.62 15.75
CA GLU A 54 -23.08 -0.12 15.89
C GLU A 54 -23.36 1.04 14.91
N GLN A 55 -22.45 2.02 14.84
CA GLN A 55 -22.59 3.16 13.94
C GLN A 55 -22.54 2.74 12.45
N LEU A 56 -21.68 1.79 12.08
CA LEU A 56 -21.64 1.28 10.70
C LEU A 56 -22.92 0.55 10.31
N ARG A 57 -23.53 -0.20 11.22
CA ARG A 57 -24.79 -0.93 10.94
C ARG A 57 -25.97 0.00 10.65
N VAL A 58 -25.95 1.23 11.17
CA VAL A 58 -26.98 2.24 10.84
C VAL A 58 -26.99 2.55 9.34
N ILE A 59 -25.81 2.63 8.72
CA ILE A 59 -25.68 3.01 7.31
C ILE A 59 -25.53 1.80 6.37
N CYS A 60 -25.02 0.68 6.88
CA CYS A 60 -24.81 -0.57 6.16
C CYS A 60 -25.71 -1.66 6.76
N PRO A 61 -27.00 -1.74 6.37
CA PRO A 61 -27.98 -2.63 7.01
C PRO A 61 -27.63 -4.12 6.88
N ASN A 62 -26.91 -4.50 5.82
CA ASN A 62 -26.50 -5.88 5.56
C ASN A 62 -25.10 -6.23 6.09
N LEU A 63 -24.52 -5.38 6.96
CA LEU A 63 -23.21 -5.62 7.54
C LEU A 63 -23.23 -6.85 8.46
N GLN A 64 -22.41 -7.84 8.14
CA GLN A 64 -22.30 -9.12 8.85
C GLN A 64 -21.03 -9.21 9.71
N VAL A 65 -19.91 -8.64 9.25
CA VAL A 65 -18.64 -8.71 10.00
C VAL A 65 -17.85 -7.41 9.91
N LEU A 66 -17.36 -6.96 11.06
CA LEU A 66 -16.28 -5.98 11.19
C LEU A 66 -15.05 -6.72 11.72
N ALA A 67 -13.93 -6.61 11.03
CA ALA A 67 -12.70 -7.33 11.36
C ALA A 67 -11.53 -6.36 11.55
N LEU A 68 -10.63 -6.70 12.48
CA LEU A 68 -9.34 -6.04 12.62
C LEU A 68 -8.38 -6.60 11.57
N ASP A 69 -7.69 -5.73 10.84
CA ASP A 69 -6.67 -6.19 9.92
C ASP A 69 -5.42 -6.70 10.67
N PRO A 70 -5.07 -8.00 10.51
CA PRO A 70 -3.85 -8.57 11.08
C PRO A 70 -2.57 -7.82 10.69
N VAL A 71 -2.47 -7.25 9.47
CA VAL A 71 -1.19 -6.71 8.95
C VAL A 71 -0.67 -5.50 9.74
N HIS A 72 -1.55 -4.68 10.33
CA HIS A 72 -1.16 -3.47 11.06
C HIS A 72 -0.29 -3.74 12.29
N LEU A 73 -0.43 -4.90 12.93
CA LEU A 73 0.40 -5.24 14.08
C LEU A 73 1.86 -5.42 13.67
N ALA A 74 2.11 -6.10 12.54
CA ALA A 74 3.45 -6.27 12.00
C ALA A 74 4.05 -4.94 11.50
N MET A 75 3.25 -4.07 10.88
CA MET A 75 3.72 -2.74 10.48
C MET A 75 4.15 -1.91 11.70
N THR A 76 3.36 -1.96 12.78
CA THR A 76 3.68 -1.27 14.04
C THR A 76 4.96 -1.80 14.67
N TYR A 77 5.16 -3.12 14.63
CA TYR A 77 6.42 -3.75 15.03
C TYR A 77 7.61 -3.19 14.22
N GLU A 78 7.48 -3.11 12.91
CA GLU A 78 8.54 -2.62 12.01
C GLU A 78 8.88 -1.14 12.23
N PHE A 79 7.96 -0.34 12.79
CA PHE A 79 8.28 1.03 13.20
C PHE A 79 9.37 1.08 14.28
N ALA A 80 9.45 0.10 15.17
CA ALA A 80 10.52 -0.02 16.16
C ALA A 80 11.89 -0.38 15.53
N SER A 81 11.90 -0.77 14.26
CA SER A 81 13.11 -1.12 13.49
C SER A 81 13.27 -0.23 12.26
N SER A 82 12.94 1.06 12.38
CA SER A 82 13.07 2.07 11.31
C SER A 82 12.37 1.67 10.00
N ARG A 83 11.19 1.05 10.11
CA ARG A 83 10.37 0.55 8.99
C ARG A 83 11.06 -0.54 8.16
N LYS A 84 12.04 -1.25 8.75
CA LYS A 84 12.70 -2.40 8.13
C LYS A 84 12.10 -3.69 8.64
N ARG A 85 11.99 -4.66 7.74
CA ARG A 85 11.58 -6.02 8.06
C ARG A 85 12.73 -6.74 8.76
N THR A 86 12.45 -7.36 9.90
CA THR A 86 13.42 -8.12 10.72
C THR A 86 13.06 -9.61 10.71
N PRO A 87 13.93 -10.51 11.23
CA PRO A 87 13.55 -11.90 11.47
C PRO A 87 12.28 -12.00 12.36
N GLY A 88 12.22 -11.25 13.46
CA GLY A 88 11.05 -11.25 14.34
C GLY A 88 9.79 -10.71 13.66
N SER A 89 9.87 -9.59 12.92
CA SER A 89 8.71 -9.06 12.19
C SER A 89 8.26 -9.99 11.05
N SER A 90 9.20 -10.72 10.42
CA SER A 90 8.89 -11.72 9.40
C SER A 90 8.15 -12.91 9.98
N MET A 91 8.58 -13.39 11.15
CA MET A 91 7.87 -14.45 11.88
C MET A 91 6.48 -13.97 12.32
N LEU A 92 6.36 -12.73 12.81
CA LEU A 92 5.07 -12.15 13.18
C LEU A 92 4.12 -12.09 11.97
N ARG A 93 4.61 -11.73 10.79
CA ARG A 93 3.80 -11.76 9.56
C ARG A 93 3.32 -13.17 9.23
N ARG A 94 4.16 -14.21 9.41
CA ARG A 94 3.76 -15.62 9.24
C ARG A 94 2.68 -16.04 10.23
N ILE A 95 2.82 -15.65 11.51
CA ILE A 95 1.79 -15.86 12.55
C ILE A 95 0.47 -15.22 12.12
N LEU A 96 0.52 -13.95 11.75
CA LEU A 96 -0.67 -13.16 11.44
C LEU A 96 -1.35 -13.58 10.13
N GLN A 97 -0.61 -14.18 9.20
CA GLN A 97 -1.16 -14.78 7.97
C GLN A 97 -2.16 -15.91 8.27
N LYS A 98 -2.05 -16.59 9.43
CA LYS A 98 -3.04 -17.60 9.84
C LYS A 98 -4.44 -17.00 10.07
N PHE A 99 -4.59 -15.70 10.33
CA PHE A 99 -5.91 -15.05 10.36
C PHE A 99 -6.52 -14.85 8.97
N THR A 100 -5.72 -14.98 7.92
CA THR A 100 -6.17 -14.88 6.52
C THR A 100 -6.24 -16.24 5.82
N ALA A 101 -5.66 -17.28 6.42
CA ALA A 101 -5.70 -18.65 5.94
C ALA A 101 -7.13 -19.18 5.89
N VAL A 102 -7.39 -20.03 4.88
CA VAL A 102 -8.69 -20.65 4.65
C VAL A 102 -8.48 -22.14 4.52
N GLU A 103 -9.29 -22.89 5.24
CA GLU A 103 -9.32 -24.34 5.13
C GLU A 103 -10.69 -24.79 4.64
N SER A 104 -10.72 -25.49 3.51
CA SER A 104 -11.96 -25.86 2.82
C SER A 104 -12.84 -26.84 3.60
N ALA A 105 -12.27 -27.57 4.56
CA ALA A 105 -13.00 -28.53 5.39
C ALA A 105 -13.82 -27.86 6.52
N HIS A 106 -13.59 -26.58 6.80
CA HIS A 106 -14.19 -25.88 7.93
C HIS A 106 -15.14 -24.77 7.48
N THR A 107 -16.19 -24.54 8.27
CA THR A 107 -17.12 -23.42 8.09
C THR A 107 -16.87 -22.34 9.15
N ALA A 108 -17.39 -21.13 8.92
CA ALA A 108 -17.23 -20.02 9.85
C ALA A 108 -17.75 -20.32 11.27
N GLU A 109 -18.69 -21.26 11.42
CA GLU A 109 -19.29 -21.66 12.70
C GLU A 109 -18.29 -22.29 13.66
N GLN A 110 -17.19 -22.88 13.17
CA GLN A 110 -16.13 -23.49 13.98
C GLN A 110 -15.51 -22.49 14.97
N TRP A 111 -15.49 -21.20 14.61
CA TRP A 111 -14.97 -20.11 15.46
C TRP A 111 -16.05 -19.46 16.33
N GLY A 112 -17.27 -20.01 16.34
CA GLY A 112 -18.42 -19.45 17.03
C GLY A 112 -18.98 -18.20 16.36
N ARG A 113 -19.83 -17.48 17.09
CA ARG A 113 -20.52 -16.28 16.60
C ARG A 113 -19.54 -15.15 16.27
N VAL A 114 -19.91 -14.32 15.31
CA VAL A 114 -19.17 -13.09 14.97
C VAL A 114 -19.13 -12.18 16.20
N PHE A 115 -17.94 -11.70 16.53
CA PHE A 115 -17.75 -10.79 17.64
C PHE A 115 -18.17 -9.36 17.26
N THR A 116 -19.00 -8.74 18.08
CA THR A 116 -19.56 -7.40 17.81
C THR A 116 -19.00 -6.31 18.72
N GLY A 117 -18.04 -6.66 19.59
CA GLY A 117 -17.39 -5.74 20.52
C GLY A 117 -17.82 -5.90 21.99
N SER A 118 -18.84 -6.73 22.25
CA SER A 118 -19.28 -7.16 23.58
C SER A 118 -19.10 -8.67 23.75
N ASP A 119 -19.16 -9.16 25.00
CA ASP A 119 -19.28 -10.59 25.31
C ASP A 119 -18.07 -11.46 24.91
N GLY A 120 -16.87 -10.87 24.94
CA GLY A 120 -15.64 -11.62 24.73
C GLY A 120 -15.44 -12.68 25.81
N ARG A 121 -15.17 -13.93 25.40
CA ARG A 121 -14.92 -15.03 26.34
C ARG A 121 -13.75 -14.68 27.27
N VAL A 122 -13.97 -14.75 28.58
CA VAL A 122 -12.94 -14.54 29.61
C VAL A 122 -11.72 -15.40 29.33
N LEU A 123 -10.53 -14.92 29.70
CA LEU A 123 -9.30 -15.67 29.56
C LEU A 123 -9.36 -16.94 30.41
N SER A 124 -8.98 -18.07 29.81
CA SER A 124 -8.67 -19.27 30.58
C SER A 124 -7.35 -19.09 31.34
N ARG A 125 -7.12 -19.96 32.36
CA ARG A 125 -5.87 -19.97 33.12
C ARG A 125 -4.63 -20.14 32.23
N GLU A 126 -4.75 -20.98 31.20
CA GLU A 126 -3.66 -21.19 30.23
C GLU A 126 -3.37 -19.93 29.41
N GLU A 127 -4.42 -19.24 28.94
CA GLU A 127 -4.27 -18.00 28.19
C GLU A 127 -3.64 -16.89 29.05
N GLU A 128 -4.03 -16.79 30.32
CA GLU A 128 -3.46 -15.84 31.26
C GLU A 128 -1.98 -16.12 31.55
N MET A 129 -1.62 -17.40 31.76
CA MET A 129 -0.24 -17.84 31.89
C MET A 129 0.60 -17.50 30.65
N LEU A 130 0.09 -17.78 29.44
CA LEU A 130 0.80 -17.46 28.20
C LEU A 130 0.94 -15.94 28.00
N ARG A 131 -0.05 -15.14 28.39
CA ARG A 131 0.06 -13.68 28.39
C ARG A 131 1.13 -13.17 29.36
N ASN A 132 1.27 -13.80 30.53
CA ASN A 132 2.37 -13.50 31.45
C ASN A 132 3.73 -13.84 30.83
N HIS A 133 3.83 -14.90 30.02
CA HIS A 133 5.06 -15.18 29.24
C HIS A 133 5.33 -14.12 28.17
N ILE A 134 4.32 -13.49 27.57
CA ILE A 134 4.51 -12.36 26.64
C ILE A 134 5.11 -11.16 27.36
N GLU A 135 4.53 -10.77 28.50
CA GLU A 135 4.98 -9.60 29.27
C GLU A 135 6.41 -9.80 29.80
N ASN A 136 6.70 -10.98 30.33
CA ASN A 136 7.99 -11.30 30.90
C ASN A 136 9.02 -11.79 29.87
N ARG A 137 8.60 -12.14 28.65
CA ARG A 137 9.41 -12.82 27.61
C ARG A 137 10.06 -14.11 28.15
N SER A 138 9.36 -14.82 29.01
CA SER A 138 9.92 -15.88 29.86
C SER A 138 9.64 -17.31 29.41
N MET A 139 9.00 -17.52 28.25
CA MET A 139 8.83 -18.86 27.69
C MET A 139 10.20 -19.49 27.42
N ARG A 140 10.37 -20.77 27.78
CA ARG A 140 11.63 -21.50 27.57
C ARG A 140 12.01 -21.48 26.09
N LEU A 141 13.26 -21.09 25.80
CA LEU A 141 13.70 -20.85 24.42
C LEU A 141 13.52 -22.08 23.52
N ARG A 142 13.87 -23.27 23.99
CA ARG A 142 13.69 -24.54 23.25
C ARG A 142 12.23 -24.77 22.84
N ASP A 143 11.30 -24.50 23.73
CA ASP A 143 9.87 -24.70 23.48
C ASP A 143 9.35 -23.63 22.52
N ALA A 144 9.79 -22.38 22.71
CA ALA A 144 9.46 -21.27 21.84
C ALA A 144 9.94 -21.48 20.39
N GLU A 145 11.20 -21.91 20.21
CA GLU A 145 11.74 -22.24 18.89
C GLU A 145 10.98 -23.39 18.22
N HIS A 146 10.63 -24.43 18.99
CA HIS A 146 9.83 -25.54 18.50
C HIS A 146 8.44 -25.09 18.03
N ILE A 147 7.75 -24.28 18.83
CA ILE A 147 6.45 -23.69 18.47
C ILE A 147 6.58 -22.89 17.19
N LEU A 148 7.58 -22.00 17.07
CA LEU A 148 7.76 -21.17 15.88
C LEU A 148 8.12 -21.98 14.63
N ALA A 149 8.88 -23.05 14.78
CA ALA A 149 9.24 -23.95 13.68
C ALA A 149 8.01 -24.68 13.11
N GLN A 150 7.02 -24.99 13.95
CA GLN A 150 5.78 -25.68 13.57
C GLN A 150 4.71 -24.76 12.97
N ILE A 151 4.93 -23.43 12.94
CA ILE A 151 3.95 -22.50 12.38
C ILE A 151 3.80 -22.71 10.87
N ASN A 152 2.66 -23.30 10.50
CA ASN A 152 2.14 -23.31 9.15
C ASN A 152 1.19 -22.12 8.93
N SER A 153 1.54 -21.24 7.99
CA SER A 153 0.76 -20.04 7.64
C SER A 153 -0.48 -20.33 6.79
N GLU A 154 -0.57 -21.52 6.19
CA GLU A 154 -1.70 -21.96 5.35
C GLU A 154 -2.86 -22.54 6.17
N ILE A 155 -2.63 -22.84 7.45
CA ILE A 155 -3.64 -23.37 8.36
C ILE A 155 -4.10 -22.23 9.28
N PRO A 156 -5.40 -22.00 9.49
CA PRO A 156 -5.86 -20.95 10.39
C PRO A 156 -5.53 -21.25 11.86
N PHE A 157 -5.71 -20.24 12.72
CA PHE A 157 -5.84 -20.50 14.16
C PHE A 157 -7.27 -20.96 14.43
N PHE A 158 -7.46 -22.09 15.13
CA PHE A 158 -8.80 -22.55 15.53
C PHE A 158 -9.23 -21.99 16.88
N VAL A 159 -8.26 -21.84 17.79
CA VAL A 159 -8.51 -21.39 19.16
C VAL A 159 -7.59 -20.24 19.52
N ARG A 160 -8.08 -19.34 20.37
CA ARG A 160 -7.36 -18.14 20.81
C ARG A 160 -6.06 -18.47 21.55
N VAL A 161 -6.05 -19.54 22.34
CA VAL A 161 -4.85 -19.97 23.08
C VAL A 161 -3.65 -20.24 22.18
N ASP A 162 -3.85 -20.82 20.99
CA ASP A 162 -2.76 -21.09 20.03
C ASP A 162 -2.16 -19.81 19.48
N PHE A 163 -2.98 -18.80 19.24
CA PHE A 163 -2.51 -17.47 18.85
C PHE A 163 -1.67 -16.84 19.96
N ILE A 164 -2.15 -16.86 21.22
CA ILE A 164 -1.41 -16.32 22.37
C ILE A 164 -0.09 -17.08 22.55
N ARG A 165 -0.10 -18.42 22.40
CA ARG A 165 1.09 -19.28 22.47
C ARG A 165 2.13 -18.90 21.42
N ALA A 166 1.71 -18.69 20.17
CA ALA A 166 2.61 -18.26 19.09
C ALA A 166 3.24 -16.89 19.35
N ILE A 167 2.46 -15.95 19.91
CA ILE A 167 2.98 -14.62 20.29
C ILE A 167 3.95 -14.69 21.47
N ALA A 168 3.66 -15.53 22.48
CA ALA A 168 4.57 -15.77 23.60
C ALA A 168 5.92 -16.36 23.14
N ALA A 169 5.87 -17.33 22.23
CA ALA A 169 7.07 -17.91 21.62
C ALA A 169 7.88 -16.86 20.84
N LEU A 170 7.20 -16.01 20.05
CA LEU A 170 7.84 -14.91 19.33
C LEU A 170 8.56 -13.92 20.27
N CYS A 171 7.90 -13.54 21.37
CA CYS A 171 8.50 -12.62 22.36
C CYS A 171 9.72 -13.22 23.07
N ALA A 172 9.76 -14.53 23.28
CA ALA A 172 10.91 -15.20 23.87
C ALA A 172 12.11 -15.28 22.90
N VAL A 173 11.87 -15.75 21.66
CA VAL A 173 12.94 -15.92 20.66
C VAL A 173 13.52 -14.58 20.20
N TYR A 174 12.67 -13.57 19.96
CA TYR A 174 13.08 -12.26 19.47
C TYR A 174 13.03 -11.19 20.57
N SER A 175 13.38 -11.55 21.80
CA SER A 175 13.35 -10.69 23.00
C SER A 175 14.03 -9.32 22.80
N HIS A 176 15.19 -9.33 22.14
CA HIS A 176 15.99 -8.14 21.82
C HIS A 176 15.31 -7.18 20.82
N GLU A 177 14.45 -7.69 19.94
CA GLU A 177 13.65 -6.86 19.04
C GLU A 177 12.41 -6.32 19.74
N VAL A 178 11.70 -7.15 20.50
CA VAL A 178 10.41 -6.79 21.10
C VAL A 178 10.54 -5.81 22.28
N ILE A 179 11.73 -5.66 22.86
CA ILE A 179 12.04 -4.64 23.88
C ILE A 179 12.07 -3.22 23.31
N ARG A 180 12.28 -3.07 22.00
CA ARG A 180 12.38 -1.76 21.35
C ARG A 180 11.05 -1.01 21.40
N VAL A 181 11.14 0.31 21.43
CA VAL A 181 9.97 1.19 21.43
C VAL A 181 9.53 1.48 20.00
N ALA A 182 8.25 1.25 19.72
CA ALA A 182 7.63 1.69 18.48
C ALA A 182 7.28 3.19 18.60
N PRO A 183 7.88 4.09 17.78
CA PRO A 183 7.76 5.54 17.96
C PRO A 183 6.35 6.11 17.75
N GLY A 184 5.45 5.39 17.05
CA GLY A 184 4.06 5.82 16.89
C GLY A 184 3.24 5.67 18.18
N PRO A 185 3.02 4.44 18.67
CA PRO A 185 2.32 4.21 19.94
C PRO A 185 3.10 4.63 21.18
N ASN A 186 4.41 4.91 21.04
CA ASN A 186 5.35 5.13 22.14
C ASN A 186 5.32 4.03 23.21
N ARG A 187 5.29 2.77 22.75
CA ARG A 187 5.26 1.57 23.61
C ARG A 187 6.26 0.54 23.12
N GLN A 188 6.78 -0.24 24.05
CA GLN A 188 7.62 -1.39 23.73
C GLN A 188 6.80 -2.42 22.93
N VAL A 189 7.44 -3.06 21.95
CA VAL A 189 6.75 -3.96 21.02
C VAL A 189 6.09 -5.14 21.75
N TYR A 190 6.71 -5.72 22.78
CA TYR A 190 6.06 -6.81 23.54
C TYR A 190 4.76 -6.36 24.22
N LYS A 191 4.65 -5.09 24.67
CA LYS A 191 3.40 -4.54 25.24
C LYS A 191 2.31 -4.40 24.18
N LEU A 192 2.68 -4.10 22.94
CA LEU A 192 1.76 -4.08 21.80
C LEU A 192 1.26 -5.49 21.49
N LEU A 193 2.17 -6.47 21.48
CA LEU A 193 1.84 -7.89 21.29
C LEU A 193 0.97 -8.44 22.44
N HIS A 194 1.23 -8.02 23.68
CA HIS A 194 0.40 -8.33 24.84
C HIS A 194 -1.00 -7.69 24.75
N SER A 195 -1.09 -6.47 24.21
CA SER A 195 -2.39 -5.82 23.93
C SER A 195 -3.14 -6.49 22.79
N ALA A 196 -2.43 -7.00 21.78
CA ALA A 196 -3.01 -7.73 20.64
C ALA A 196 -3.66 -9.06 21.06
N THR A 197 -3.19 -9.65 22.16
CA THR A 197 -3.71 -10.90 22.75
C THR A 197 -4.77 -10.68 23.83
N ALA A 198 -5.18 -9.44 24.09
CA ALA A 198 -6.31 -9.15 24.96
C ALA A 198 -7.61 -9.72 24.36
N VAL A 199 -8.54 -10.17 25.21
CA VAL A 199 -9.80 -10.85 24.83
C VAL A 199 -10.48 -10.21 23.62
N ASN A 200 -10.91 -8.95 23.76
CA ASN A 200 -11.68 -8.28 22.71
C ASN A 200 -10.84 -8.00 21.46
N ARG A 201 -9.55 -7.68 21.63
CA ARG A 201 -8.65 -7.38 20.50
C ARG A 201 -8.38 -8.63 19.67
N ALA A 202 -8.19 -9.77 20.31
CA ALA A 202 -8.03 -11.07 19.66
C ALA A 202 -9.29 -11.48 18.90
N GLU A 203 -10.48 -11.32 19.48
CA GLU A 203 -11.74 -11.65 18.81
C GLU A 203 -11.95 -10.86 17.52
N TRP A 204 -11.53 -9.59 17.47
CA TRP A 204 -11.55 -8.82 16.23
C TRP A 204 -10.61 -9.38 15.14
N TYR A 205 -9.50 -10.02 15.50
CA TYR A 205 -8.67 -10.76 14.53
C TYR A 205 -9.37 -12.04 14.07
N PHE A 206 -9.99 -12.79 14.99
CA PHE A 206 -10.76 -14.00 14.65
C PHE A 206 -11.98 -13.70 13.78
N ASN A 207 -12.56 -12.49 13.86
CA ASN A 207 -13.56 -12.04 12.89
C ASN A 207 -13.03 -12.04 11.45
N ASN A 208 -11.74 -11.78 11.23
CA ASN A 208 -11.16 -11.92 9.90
C ASN A 208 -11.17 -13.38 9.44
N THR A 209 -10.83 -14.33 10.32
CA THR A 209 -10.91 -15.77 10.01
C THR A 209 -12.35 -16.20 9.71
N ARG A 210 -13.32 -15.78 10.54
CA ARG A 210 -14.76 -16.02 10.30
C ARG A 210 -15.18 -15.48 8.93
N LEU A 211 -14.83 -14.23 8.63
CA LEU A 211 -15.12 -13.58 7.34
C LEU A 211 -14.60 -14.40 6.17
N GLN A 212 -13.37 -14.91 6.22
CA GLN A 212 -12.84 -15.71 5.11
C GLN A 212 -13.65 -17.00 4.90
N HIS A 213 -14.11 -17.66 5.97
CA HIS A 213 -14.91 -18.88 5.87
C HIS A 213 -16.41 -18.63 5.62
N MET A 214 -16.87 -17.38 5.69
CA MET A 214 -18.21 -16.96 5.25
C MET A 214 -18.26 -16.68 3.74
N LEU A 215 -17.11 -16.48 3.10
CA LEU A 215 -17.03 -16.17 1.68
C LEU A 215 -16.92 -17.43 0.85
N GLU A 216 -17.60 -17.44 -0.30
CA GLU A 216 -17.46 -18.50 -1.29
C GLU A 216 -15.99 -18.61 -1.75
N ALA A 217 -15.51 -19.84 -1.94
CA ALA A 217 -14.12 -20.09 -2.34
C ALA A 217 -13.66 -19.29 -3.57
N ARG A 218 -14.56 -19.12 -4.57
CA ARG A 218 -14.30 -18.32 -5.78
C ARG A 218 -14.05 -16.83 -5.55
N ARG A 219 -14.49 -16.29 -4.40
CA ARG A 219 -14.35 -14.86 -4.06
C ARG A 219 -13.06 -14.56 -3.32
N LEU A 220 -12.50 -15.55 -2.62
CA LEU A 220 -11.30 -15.38 -1.79
C LEU A 220 -10.10 -14.85 -2.58
N PRO A 221 -9.75 -15.36 -3.78
CA PRO A 221 -8.62 -14.84 -4.55
C PRO A 221 -8.81 -13.38 -5.03
N LEU A 222 -10.05 -12.88 -5.04
CA LEU A 222 -10.36 -11.53 -5.48
C LEU A 222 -10.15 -10.49 -4.36
N LEU A 223 -10.11 -10.93 -3.11
CA LEU A 223 -9.97 -10.02 -1.98
C LEU A 223 -8.53 -9.53 -1.84
N PRO A 224 -8.31 -8.23 -1.61
CA PRO A 224 -7.02 -7.77 -1.11
C PRO A 224 -6.74 -8.38 0.27
N THR A 225 -5.46 -8.66 0.54
CA THR A 225 -5.00 -9.08 1.88
C THR A 225 -5.07 -7.90 2.85
N GLY A 226 -6.00 -7.94 3.80
CA GLY A 226 -6.16 -6.88 4.81
C GLY A 226 -6.45 -5.51 4.20
N THR A 227 -5.84 -4.47 4.76
CA THR A 227 -5.80 -3.10 4.27
C THR A 227 -4.53 -2.82 3.45
N THR A 228 -3.76 -3.84 3.07
CA THR A 228 -2.50 -3.66 2.30
C THR A 228 -2.71 -2.82 1.03
N SER A 229 -3.86 -2.98 0.36
CA SER A 229 -4.20 -2.12 -0.78
C SER A 229 -4.46 -0.65 -0.39
N ASN A 230 -5.04 -0.39 0.79
CA ASN A 230 -5.19 0.96 1.34
C ASN A 230 -3.81 1.55 1.68
N GLU A 231 -2.91 0.77 2.28
CA GLU A 231 -1.56 1.24 2.61
C GLU A 231 -0.72 1.57 1.37
N SER A 232 -0.83 0.76 0.31
CA SER A 232 -0.24 1.10 -1.00
C SER A 232 -0.80 2.42 -1.53
N LEU A 233 -2.12 2.61 -1.47
CA LEU A 233 -2.77 3.85 -1.92
C LEU A 233 -2.31 5.05 -1.09
N ARG A 234 -2.21 4.91 0.24
CA ARG A 234 -1.70 5.94 1.15
C ARG A 234 -0.27 6.33 0.79
N ARG A 235 0.60 5.36 0.47
CA ARG A 235 1.96 5.63 -0.01
C ARG A 235 1.96 6.44 -1.31
N GLU A 236 1.12 6.08 -2.26
CA GLU A 236 1.01 6.81 -3.54
C GLU A 236 0.52 8.25 -3.35
N ILE A 237 -0.49 8.45 -2.48
CA ILE A 237 -0.96 9.77 -2.08
C ILE A 237 0.20 10.58 -1.49
N ASN A 238 0.95 10.01 -0.53
CA ASN A 238 2.09 10.70 0.08
C ASN A 238 3.17 11.10 -0.94
N VAL A 239 3.39 10.28 -1.97
CA VAL A 239 4.31 10.63 -3.07
C VAL A 239 3.77 11.80 -3.89
N TRP A 240 2.48 11.81 -4.23
CA TRP A 240 1.84 12.90 -4.98
C TRP A 240 1.86 14.23 -4.24
N PHE A 241 1.76 14.21 -2.91
CA PHE A 241 1.76 15.41 -2.08
C PHE A 241 3.14 15.75 -1.50
N ARG A 242 4.21 15.02 -1.87
CA ARG A 242 5.55 15.15 -1.26
C ARG A 242 6.11 16.58 -1.31
N GLU A 243 5.82 17.32 -2.38
CA GLU A 243 6.29 18.69 -2.58
C GLU A 243 5.25 19.76 -2.17
N THR A 244 4.07 19.34 -1.72
CA THR A 244 2.99 20.25 -1.30
C THR A 244 3.03 20.46 0.21
N PHE A 245 3.55 21.61 0.65
CA PHE A 245 3.69 21.90 2.09
C PHE A 245 2.41 22.41 2.76
N LYS A 246 1.58 23.15 2.03
CA LYS A 246 0.29 23.67 2.49
C LYS A 246 -0.72 23.60 1.35
N LEU A 247 -1.94 23.21 1.67
CA LEU A 247 -3.02 23.13 0.70
C LEU A 247 -4.33 23.54 1.36
N HIS A 248 -5.09 24.40 0.69
CA HIS A 248 -6.44 24.73 1.13
C HIS A 248 -7.34 23.49 1.06
N GLN A 249 -8.30 23.35 1.98
CA GLN A 249 -9.13 22.15 2.08
C GLN A 249 -9.93 21.87 0.79
N THR A 250 -10.43 22.90 0.12
CA THR A 250 -11.14 22.74 -1.17
C THR A 250 -10.21 22.21 -2.26
N SER A 251 -8.97 22.71 -2.34
CA SER A 251 -7.97 22.22 -3.28
C SER A 251 -7.54 20.79 -2.96
N LEU A 252 -7.49 20.41 -1.68
CA LEU A 252 -7.25 19.02 -1.26
C LEU A 252 -8.37 18.10 -1.74
N ARG A 253 -9.64 18.47 -1.50
CA ARG A 253 -10.80 17.71 -1.99
C ARG A 253 -10.75 17.53 -3.50
N LEU A 254 -10.52 18.61 -4.26
CA LEU A 254 -10.43 18.54 -5.72
C LEU A 254 -9.31 17.60 -6.18
N LYS A 255 -8.10 17.71 -5.61
CA LYS A 255 -6.98 16.82 -5.96
C LYS A 255 -7.30 15.36 -5.64
N LEU A 256 -7.93 15.08 -4.51
CA LEU A 256 -8.33 13.73 -4.12
C LEU A 256 -9.41 13.17 -5.07
N GLN A 257 -10.37 13.99 -5.51
CA GLN A 257 -11.35 13.60 -6.52
C GLN A 257 -10.71 13.26 -7.87
N VAL A 258 -9.75 14.07 -8.33
CA VAL A 258 -8.98 13.78 -9.56
C VAL A 258 -8.21 12.47 -9.42
N LEU A 259 -7.56 12.24 -8.28
CA LEU A 259 -6.86 10.98 -8.02
C LEU A 259 -7.83 9.78 -7.99
N LYS A 260 -8.97 9.93 -7.32
CA LYS A 260 -10.03 8.90 -7.27
C LYS A 260 -10.51 8.55 -8.68
N LEU A 261 -10.80 9.56 -9.50
CA LEU A 261 -11.23 9.38 -10.88
C LEU A 261 -10.16 8.65 -11.70
N ALA A 262 -8.91 9.11 -11.66
CA ALA A 262 -7.80 8.47 -12.37
C ALA A 262 -7.66 7.00 -11.99
N LYS A 263 -7.69 6.69 -10.69
CA LYS A 263 -7.62 5.31 -10.17
C LYS A 263 -8.77 4.45 -10.66
N ASN A 264 -9.99 4.97 -10.64
CA ASN A 264 -11.16 4.23 -11.06
C ASN A 264 -11.24 4.04 -12.58
N LEU A 265 -10.77 5.00 -13.39
CA LEU A 265 -10.68 4.85 -14.85
C LEU A 265 -9.72 3.72 -15.25
N SER A 266 -8.54 3.67 -14.65
CA SER A 266 -7.61 2.56 -14.89
C SER A 266 -8.14 1.23 -14.37
N HIS A 267 -8.78 1.23 -13.20
CA HIS A 267 -9.41 0.02 -12.67
C HIS A 267 -10.50 -0.51 -13.61
N ASN A 268 -11.39 0.37 -14.09
CA ASN A 268 -12.46 0.03 -15.03
C ASN A 268 -11.88 -0.50 -16.36
N SER A 269 -10.86 0.18 -16.92
CA SER A 269 -10.16 -0.28 -18.13
C SER A 269 -9.57 -1.68 -17.95
N ALA A 270 -9.00 -1.97 -16.78
CA ALA A 270 -8.43 -3.26 -16.40
C ALA A 270 -9.46 -4.36 -16.13
N LEU A 271 -10.74 -4.02 -15.92
CA LEU A 271 -11.84 -5.00 -15.87
C LEU A 271 -12.21 -5.47 -17.27
N TYR A 272 -12.29 -4.56 -18.25
CA TYR A 272 -12.71 -4.88 -19.62
C TYR A 272 -11.58 -5.37 -20.52
N ARG A 273 -10.32 -5.04 -20.23
CA ARG A 273 -9.16 -5.42 -21.05
C ARG A 273 -8.03 -5.95 -20.18
N PRO A 274 -7.98 -7.26 -19.87
CA PRO A 274 -7.02 -7.82 -18.92
C PRO A 274 -5.54 -7.51 -19.19
N THR A 275 -5.15 -7.38 -20.46
CA THR A 275 -3.77 -7.00 -20.87
C THR A 275 -3.36 -5.61 -20.39
N THR A 276 -4.32 -4.72 -20.15
CA THR A 276 -4.05 -3.39 -19.58
C THR A 276 -3.55 -3.46 -18.14
N ARG A 277 -3.78 -4.56 -17.41
CA ARG A 277 -3.25 -4.77 -16.03
C ARG A 277 -1.73 -4.81 -15.96
N GLN A 278 -1.06 -5.12 -17.07
CA GLN A 278 0.40 -5.17 -17.15
C GLN A 278 1.02 -3.79 -17.41
N MET A 279 0.20 -2.78 -17.73
CA MET A 279 0.68 -1.44 -18.06
C MET A 279 0.74 -0.55 -16.83
N LYS A 280 1.64 0.45 -16.85
CA LYS A 280 1.73 1.41 -15.75
C LYS A 280 0.46 2.26 -15.71
N HIS A 281 0.04 2.63 -14.50
CA HIS A 281 -1.17 3.43 -14.28
C HIS A 281 -1.21 4.73 -15.11
N ALA A 282 -0.07 5.44 -15.20
CA ALA A 282 0.04 6.66 -16.00
C ALA A 282 -0.17 6.41 -17.51
N GLU A 283 0.30 5.28 -18.03
CA GLU A 283 0.14 4.89 -19.43
C GLU A 283 -1.31 4.52 -19.74
N LEU A 284 -1.98 3.83 -18.81
CA LEU A 284 -3.40 3.51 -18.92
C LEU A 284 -4.28 4.74 -18.86
N LEU A 285 -4.02 5.64 -17.92
CA LEU A 285 -4.76 6.90 -17.84
C LEU A 285 -4.59 7.68 -19.14
N ALA A 286 -3.35 7.86 -19.62
CA ALA A 286 -3.09 8.53 -20.89
C ALA A 286 -3.82 7.87 -22.06
N ARG A 287 -3.83 6.53 -22.17
CA ARG A 287 -4.56 5.82 -23.22
C ARG A 287 -6.08 5.89 -23.09
N ALA A 288 -6.60 5.89 -21.87
CA ALA A 288 -8.03 5.96 -21.60
C ALA A 288 -8.59 7.39 -21.78
N SER A 289 -7.77 8.42 -21.52
CA SER A 289 -8.16 9.83 -21.66
C SER A 289 -7.76 10.43 -23.02
N ALA A 290 -6.84 9.81 -23.75
CA ALA A 290 -6.47 10.26 -25.09
C ALA A 290 -7.54 9.82 -26.10
N ARG A 291 -7.88 10.71 -27.03
CA ARG A 291 -8.51 10.29 -28.28
C ARG A 291 -7.54 9.35 -29.01
N PRO A 292 -8.03 8.30 -29.70
CA PRO A 292 -7.18 7.46 -30.52
C PRO A 292 -6.36 8.35 -31.44
N LEU A 293 -5.03 8.30 -31.32
CA LEU A 293 -4.14 9.05 -32.21
C LEU A 293 -4.32 8.59 -33.66
N TRP A 294 -4.71 7.32 -33.83
CA TRP A 294 -4.98 6.67 -35.09
C TRP A 294 -6.33 5.98 -35.05
N SER A 295 -7.10 6.16 -36.12
CA SER A 295 -8.18 5.26 -36.50
C SER A 295 -7.62 3.87 -36.81
N TYR A 296 -8.49 2.86 -36.78
CA TYR A 296 -8.11 1.48 -37.11
C TYR A 296 -7.44 1.38 -38.49
N VAL A 297 -7.93 2.16 -39.46
CA VAL A 297 -7.39 2.22 -40.82
C VAL A 297 -6.00 2.86 -40.84
N GLU A 298 -5.79 3.97 -40.13
CA GLU A 298 -4.48 4.62 -40.03
C GLU A 298 -3.44 3.72 -39.35
N TRP A 299 -3.84 2.98 -38.31
CA TRP A 299 -2.95 2.01 -37.66
C TRP A 299 -2.57 0.84 -38.58
N GLN A 300 -3.53 0.27 -39.31
CA GLN A 300 -3.23 -0.78 -40.28
C GLN A 300 -2.32 -0.31 -41.43
N ASN A 301 -2.49 0.94 -41.88
CA ASN A 301 -1.63 1.53 -42.90
C ASN A 301 -0.22 1.72 -42.37
N TRP A 302 -0.06 2.25 -41.16
CA TRP A 302 1.24 2.40 -40.51
C TRP A 302 1.95 1.06 -40.27
N CYS A 303 1.21 0.03 -39.84
CA CYS A 303 1.78 -1.33 -39.70
C CYS A 303 2.21 -1.92 -41.04
N ARG A 304 1.48 -1.64 -42.13
CA ARG A 304 1.87 -2.06 -43.49
C ARG A 304 3.10 -1.31 -44.00
N GLU A 305 3.21 -0.02 -43.72
CA GLU A 305 4.40 0.79 -44.04
C GLU A 305 5.64 0.28 -43.29
N LEU A 306 5.51 -0.09 -42.02
CA LEU A 306 6.59 -0.69 -41.23
C LEU A 306 6.97 -2.10 -41.68
N ALA A 307 6.06 -2.85 -42.29
CA ALA A 307 6.32 -4.21 -42.79
C ALA A 307 7.10 -4.21 -44.11
N HIS A 308 7.12 -3.08 -44.84
CA HIS A 308 8.06 -2.88 -45.93
C HIS A 308 9.38 -2.36 -45.35
N ASP A 309 10.50 -3.04 -45.62
CA ASP A 309 11.87 -2.74 -45.15
C ASP A 309 12.42 -1.32 -45.48
N LYS A 310 11.59 -0.42 -45.99
CA LYS A 310 11.90 1.00 -46.12
C LYS A 310 11.64 1.67 -44.77
N MET A 311 12.67 2.31 -44.20
CA MET A 311 12.47 3.18 -43.04
C MET A 311 11.32 4.14 -43.34
N PRO A 312 10.31 4.25 -42.46
CA PRO A 312 9.18 5.14 -42.70
C PRO A 312 9.67 6.57 -42.90
N ASP A 313 9.11 7.25 -43.90
CA ASP A 313 9.44 8.63 -44.20
C ASP A 313 9.18 9.50 -42.96
N LYS A 314 10.11 10.41 -42.67
CA LYS A 314 9.95 11.32 -41.52
C LYS A 314 8.69 12.17 -41.74
N ALA A 315 7.80 12.13 -40.76
CA ALA A 315 6.57 12.93 -40.77
C ALA A 315 6.84 14.41 -41.09
N ASP A 316 6.14 14.95 -42.10
CA ASP A 316 6.25 16.34 -42.52
C ASP A 316 5.48 17.25 -41.55
N LEU A 317 6.11 17.55 -40.42
CA LEU A 317 5.54 18.39 -39.37
C LEU A 317 5.80 19.88 -39.66
N PRO A 318 4.85 20.79 -39.39
CA PRO A 318 5.04 22.23 -39.56
C PRO A 318 6.30 22.77 -38.86
N LEU A 319 6.58 22.24 -37.66
CA LEU A 319 7.77 22.59 -36.88
C LEU A 319 9.08 22.07 -37.50
N TYR A 320 9.04 21.02 -38.32
CA TYR A 320 10.21 20.53 -39.06
C TYR A 320 10.59 21.49 -40.19
N ARG A 321 9.60 22.02 -40.92
CA ARG A 321 9.80 23.05 -41.95
C ARG A 321 10.38 24.33 -41.33
N GLU A 322 9.83 24.76 -40.19
CA GLU A 322 10.30 25.94 -39.46
C GLU A 322 11.75 25.76 -38.97
N ARG A 323 12.08 24.58 -38.43
CA ARG A 323 13.45 24.26 -37.99
C ARG A 323 14.44 24.21 -39.15
N LYS A 324 14.05 23.74 -40.35
CA LYS A 324 14.87 23.82 -41.56
C LYS A 324 15.11 25.27 -42.01
N ARG A 325 14.08 26.13 -41.97
CA ARG A 325 14.23 27.58 -42.27
C ARG A 325 15.19 28.23 -41.28
N GLN A 326 15.03 27.98 -39.98
CA GLN A 326 15.91 28.51 -38.95
C GLN A 326 17.36 28.02 -39.09
N GLN A 327 17.58 26.73 -39.41
CA GLN A 327 18.92 26.21 -39.69
C GLN A 327 19.56 26.87 -40.92
N ALA A 328 18.79 27.15 -41.98
CA ALA A 328 19.29 27.85 -43.16
C ALA A 328 19.68 29.30 -42.85
N VAL A 329 18.90 29.99 -42.00
CA VAL A 329 19.21 31.35 -41.52
C VAL A 329 20.48 31.36 -40.67
N VAL A 330 20.64 30.42 -39.74
CA VAL A 330 21.84 30.29 -38.90
C VAL A 330 23.09 29.97 -39.74
N LYS A 331 22.97 29.09 -40.75
CA LYS A 331 24.07 28.82 -41.69
C LYS A 331 24.48 30.07 -42.49
N LYS A 332 23.50 30.83 -43.01
CA LYS A 332 23.78 32.10 -43.72
C LYS A 332 24.42 33.15 -42.80
N ALA A 333 23.99 33.23 -41.54
CA ALA A 333 24.55 34.17 -40.55
C ALA A 333 25.98 33.79 -40.14
N ALA A 334 26.30 32.49 -40.06
CA ALA A 334 27.65 32.01 -39.77
C ALA A 334 28.64 32.37 -40.88
N CYS A 335 28.23 32.35 -42.16
CA CYS A 335 29.08 32.73 -43.30
C CYS A 335 29.41 34.24 -43.37
N LYS A 336 28.66 35.11 -42.66
CA LYS A 336 28.90 36.57 -42.68
C LYS A 336 29.88 37.06 -41.62
N LYS A 337 30.36 36.19 -40.72
CA LYS A 337 31.37 36.56 -39.71
C LYS A 337 32.77 36.20 -40.24
N PRO A 338 33.70 37.16 -40.38
CA PRO A 338 35.03 36.90 -40.97
C PRO A 338 35.91 35.94 -40.16
N ALA A 339 35.53 35.62 -38.91
CA ALA A 339 36.21 34.64 -38.07
C ALA A 339 35.78 33.17 -38.32
N ALA A 340 34.88 32.91 -39.28
CA ALA A 340 34.34 31.58 -39.58
C ALA A 340 34.84 31.01 -40.91
N SER A 341 36.10 31.28 -41.28
CA SER A 341 36.77 30.45 -42.29
C SER A 341 36.90 29.01 -41.75
N PRO A 342 36.69 27.98 -42.57
CA PRO A 342 36.63 26.60 -42.11
C PRO A 342 38.03 26.07 -41.85
N GLN A 343 38.61 26.39 -40.69
CA GLN A 343 39.68 25.54 -40.17
C GLN A 343 39.05 24.23 -39.70
N THR A 344 39.36 23.16 -40.42
CA THR A 344 39.03 21.75 -40.18
C THR A 344 39.53 21.29 -38.81
N ARG A 345 38.86 21.70 -37.73
CA ARG A 345 39.07 21.12 -36.39
C ARG A 345 38.16 19.91 -36.24
N LYS A 346 38.77 18.72 -36.27
CA LYS A 346 38.15 17.43 -35.93
C LYS A 346 37.35 17.60 -34.63
N LYS A 347 36.03 17.39 -34.72
CA LYS A 347 35.13 17.43 -33.56
C LYS A 347 35.44 16.24 -32.64
N VAL A 348 36.19 16.49 -31.58
CA VAL A 348 36.28 15.56 -30.45
C VAL A 348 35.04 15.77 -29.60
N HIS A 349 34.14 14.79 -29.57
CA HIS A 349 32.98 14.80 -28.68
C HIS A 349 33.45 14.71 -27.23
N ARG A 350 33.32 15.81 -26.48
CA ARG A 350 33.58 15.84 -25.04
C ARG A 350 32.32 15.36 -24.30
N THR A 351 32.43 14.23 -23.62
CA THR A 351 31.41 13.73 -22.68
C THR A 351 31.92 13.86 -21.23
N PRO A 352 31.04 13.83 -20.22
CA PRO A 352 31.43 14.00 -18.80
C PRO A 352 32.48 13.00 -18.28
N HIS A 353 32.75 11.92 -19.01
CA HIS A 353 33.76 10.90 -18.68
C HIS A 353 35.13 11.12 -19.34
N THR A 354 35.32 12.16 -20.16
CA THR A 354 36.59 12.48 -20.84
C THR A 354 37.27 13.76 -20.34
N LEU A 355 36.74 14.38 -19.28
CA LEU A 355 37.38 15.51 -18.60
C LEU A 355 38.33 15.01 -17.50
N LYS A 356 39.64 15.19 -17.68
CA LYS A 356 40.60 15.09 -16.57
C LYS A 356 40.27 16.18 -15.55
N ARG A 357 39.82 15.78 -14.36
CA ARG A 357 39.60 16.70 -13.22
C ARG A 357 40.94 17.30 -12.83
N LYS A 358 41.12 18.60 -13.11
CA LYS A 358 42.13 19.43 -12.45
C LYS A 358 41.43 20.23 -11.36
N ASP A 359 41.92 20.00 -10.15
CA ASP A 359 41.83 20.83 -8.96
C ASP A 359 40.49 20.93 -8.20
N THR A 360 40.63 20.55 -6.93
CA THR A 360 39.65 20.49 -5.86
C THR A 360 39.15 21.88 -5.45
N LEU A 361 37.85 22.11 -5.52
CA LEU A 361 37.22 23.25 -4.85
C LEU A 361 37.11 22.98 -3.35
N ARG A 362 38.04 23.56 -2.58
CA ARG A 362 37.98 23.68 -1.12
C ARG A 362 36.80 24.58 -0.73
N ARG A 363 35.94 24.13 0.17
CA ARG A 363 35.04 25.01 0.95
C ARG A 363 35.78 25.50 2.19
N ALA A 364 36.06 26.80 2.27
CA ALA A 364 36.26 27.50 3.54
C ALA A 364 34.87 27.80 4.13
N GLY A 365 34.56 27.71 5.42
CA GLY A 365 35.29 27.33 6.63
C GLY A 365 34.55 27.96 7.82
N ALA A 366 34.22 27.19 8.85
CA ALA A 366 34.08 27.65 10.23
C ALA A 366 34.22 26.44 11.15
N ARG A 367 35.27 26.45 11.98
CA ARG A 367 35.66 25.39 12.91
C ARG A 367 34.91 25.54 14.24
N GLY A 368 34.59 24.42 14.88
CA GLY A 368 34.42 24.29 16.32
C GLY A 368 35.26 23.09 16.78
N HIS A 369 36.14 23.32 17.75
CA HIS A 369 37.17 22.40 18.24
C HIS A 369 36.61 21.12 18.87
N MET A 370 37.29 20.00 18.61
CA MET A 370 37.66 19.04 19.65
C MET A 370 39.16 18.76 19.53
N ARG A 371 39.83 18.77 20.67
CA ARG A 371 41.13 18.15 20.93
C ARG A 371 40.96 17.29 22.20
N PRO A 372 41.92 16.38 22.44
CA PRO A 372 41.74 14.92 22.50
C PRO A 372 41.01 14.39 23.73
#